data_AF-A0A8F2JBH9-F1
#
_entry.id   AF-A0A8F2JBH9-F1
#
_cell.length_a   1.000
_cell.length_b   1.000
_cell.length_c   1.000
_cell.angle_alpha   90.00
_cell.angle_beta   90.00
_cell.angle_gamma   90.00
#
_symmetry.space_group_name_H-M   'P 1'
#
loop_
_entity.id
_entity.type
_entity.pdbx_description
1 polymer ?
#
loop_
_entity_poly.entity_id
_entity_poly.type
_entity_poly.pdbx_seq_one_letter_code
_entity_poly.pdbx_strand_id
1 'polypeptide(L)' 'MFSRLVKQLSEKEGVTEALKAENQMLWVQRMNNLRNTAAEIVSSELIYC' A
#
# COMPACT_ATOMS: atom_id res chain seq x y z
N MET A 1 3.53 -12.63 1.29
CA MET A 1 4.44 -11.54 1.72
C MET A 1 3.90 -10.18 1.30
N PHE A 2 3.73 -9.94 0.00
CA PHE A 2 3.19 -8.70 -0.57
C PHE A 2 1.82 -8.25 0.00
N SER A 3 0.82 -9.14 0.05
CA SER A 3 -0.51 -8.80 0.57
C SER A 3 -0.50 -8.37 2.05
N ARG A 4 0.44 -8.90 2.84
CA ARG A 4 0.62 -8.52 4.25
C ARG A 4 1.25 -7.14 4.37
N LEU A 5 2.27 -6.83 3.56
CA LEU A 5 2.88 -5.50 3.50
C LEU A 5 1.87 -4.44 3.08
N VAL A 6 1.09 -4.70 2.04
CA VAL A 6 0.02 -3.77 1.60
C VAL A 6 -0.98 -3.52 2.73
N LYS A 7 -1.38 -4.56 3.47
CA LYS A 7 -2.30 -4.42 4.61
C LYS A 7 -1.70 -3.58 5.75
N GLN A 8 -0.46 -3.86 6.14
CA GLN A 8 0.24 -3.09 7.19
C GLN A 8 0.45 -1.63 6.77
N LEU A 9 0.80 -1.39 5.51
CA LEU A 9 0.97 -0.05 4.97
C LEU A 9 -0.36 0.70 4.90
N SER A 10 -1.46 0.04 4.52
CA SER A 10 -2.80 0.66 4.52
C SER A 10 -3.28 1.04 5.92
N GLU A 11 -3.01 0.20 6.93
CA GLU A 11 -3.30 0.51 8.33
C GLU A 11 -2.44 1.69 8.83
N LYS A 12 -1.15 1.74 8.44
CA LYS A 12 -0.22 2.81 8.83
C LYS A 12 -0.53 4.17 8.19
N GLU A 13 -0.91 4.18 6.92
CA GLU A 13 -1.27 5.43 6.22
C GLU A 13 -2.73 5.87 6.47
N GLY A 14 -3.53 5.06 7.16
CA GLY A 14 -4.94 5.37 7.42
C GLY A 14 -5.81 5.32 6.16
N VAL A 15 -5.40 4.54 5.15
CA VAL A 15 -6.16 4.35 3.90
C VAL A 15 -7.33 3.42 4.19
N THR A 16 -8.41 4.02 4.68
CA THR A 16 -9.63 3.32 5.13
C THR A 16 -10.76 3.51 4.12
N GLU A 17 -11.81 2.70 4.26
CA GLU A 17 -13.05 2.88 3.49
C GLU A 17 -13.70 4.26 3.73
N ALA A 18 -13.42 4.92 4.86
CA ALA A 18 -13.83 6.30 5.09
C ALA A 18 -13.17 7.28 4.11
N LEU A 19 -11.86 7.13 3.86
CA LEU A 19 -11.14 7.92 2.84
C LEU A 19 -11.70 7.67 1.43
N LYS A 20 -12.12 6.43 1.15
CA LYS A 20 -12.75 6.07 -0.13
C LYS A 20 -14.12 6.75 -0.30
N ALA A 21 -14.90 6.85 0.76
CA ALA A 21 -16.19 7.53 0.76
C ALA A 21 -16.05 9.06 0.66
N GLU A 22 -15.01 9.63 1.26
CA GLU A 22 -14.75 11.07 1.25
C GLU A 22 -14.04 11.52 -0.03
N ASN A 23 -13.06 10.75 -0.52
CA ASN A 23 -12.32 11.04 -1.74
C ASN A 23 -11.77 9.79 -2.41
N GLN A 24 -12.59 9.22 -3.31
CA GLN A 24 -12.26 8.00 -4.04
C GLN A 24 -10.98 8.12 -4.89
N MET A 25 -10.74 9.27 -5.53
CA MET A 25 -9.52 9.46 -6.34
C MET A 25 -8.25 9.43 -5.48
N LEU A 26 -8.29 10.11 -4.33
CA LEU A 26 -7.18 10.09 -3.38
C LEU A 26 -6.95 8.69 -2.80
N TRP A 27 -8.03 7.95 -2.52
CA TRP A 27 -7.95 6.56 -2.07
C TRP A 27 -7.26 5.65 -3.10
N VAL A 28 -7.62 5.76 -4.39
CA VAL A 28 -6.95 4.98 -5.46
C VAL A 28 -5.48 5.37 -5.58
N GLN A 29 -5.16 6.66 -5.48
CA GLN A 29 -3.79 7.15 -5.56
C GLN A 29 -2.93 6.62 -4.40
N ARG A 30 -3.46 6.70 -3.17
CA ARG A 30 -2.83 6.14 -1.97
C ARG A 30 -2.65 4.63 -2.11
N MET A 31 -3.67 3.91 -2.57
CA MET A 31 -3.56 2.47 -2.74
C MET A 31 -2.52 2.04 -3.77
N ASN A 32 -2.40 2.78 -4.88
CA ASN A 32 -1.34 2.54 -5.85
C ASN A 32 0.05 2.80 -5.26
N ASN A 33 0.20 3.87 -4.47
CA ASN A 33 1.46 4.17 -3.79
C ASN A 33 1.86 3.04 -2.83
N LEU A 34 0.93 2.56 -1.99
CA LEU A 34 1.20 1.44 -1.08
C LEU A 34 1.56 0.14 -1.81
N ARG A 35 0.92 -0.14 -2.95
CA ARG A 35 1.30 -1.29 -3.80
C ARG A 35 2.71 -1.16 -4.35
N ASN A 36 3.10 0.03 -4.83
CA ASN A 36 4.46 0.28 -5.31
C ASN A 36 5.48 0.08 -4.19
N THR A 37 5.25 0.67 -3.02
CA THR A 37 6.15 0.50 -1.85
C THR A 37 6.25 -0.97 -1.43
N ALA A 38 5.13 -1.70 -1.40
CA ALA A 38 5.16 -3.12 -1.09
C ALA A 38 5.92 -3.93 -2.16
N ALA A 39 5.86 -3.52 -3.43
CA ALA A 39 6.58 -4.17 -4.53
C ALA A 39 8.08 -3.88 -4.44
N GLU A 40 8.48 -2.65 -4.11
CA GLU A 40 9.88 -2.29 -3.88
C GLU A 40 10.48 -3.07 -2.71
N ILE A 41 9.76 -3.20 -1.59
CA ILE A 41 10.24 -3.96 -0.43
C ILE A 41 10.47 -5.43 -0.83
N VAL A 42 9.50 -6.06 -1.50
CA VAL A 42 9.62 -7.45 -1.94
C VAL A 42 10.76 -7.62 -2.95
N SER A 43 10.90 -6.71 -3.92
CA SER A 43 12.01 -6.73 -4.88
C SER A 43 13.36 -6.52 -4.20
N SER A 44 13.45 -5.63 -3.22
CA SER A 44 14.68 -5.39 -2.47
C SER A 44 15.07 -6.60 -1.63
N GLU A 45 14.11 -7.31 -1.02
CA GLU A 45 14.37 -8.55 -0.31
C GLU A 45 14.79 -9.69 -1.25
N LEU A 46 14.27 -9.72 -2.48
CA LEU A 46 14.63 -10.71 -3.50
C LEU A 46 16.02 -10.48 -4.12
N ILE A 47 16.44 -9.22 -4.28
CA ILE A 47 17.74 -8.86 -4.85
C ILE A 47 18.88 -9.04 -3.83
N TYR A 48 18.58 -8.96 -2.53
CA TYR A 48 19.55 -9.12 -1.45
C TYR A 48 19.59 -10.54 -0.86
N CYS A 49 19.05 -11.54 -1.56
CA CYS A 49 19.15 -12.97 -1.21
C CYS A 49 20.41 -13.64 -1.76
#